data_AF-A0A960NWR2-F1
#
_entry.id   AF-A0A960NWR2-F1
#
_cell.length_a   1.000
_cell.length_b   1.000
_cell.length_c   1.000
_cell.angle_alpha   90.00
_cell.angle_beta   90.00
_cell.angle_gamma   90.00
#
_symmetry.space_group_name_H-M   'P 1'
#
loop_
_entity.id
_entity.type
_entity.pdbx_description
1 polymer ?
#
loop_
_entity_poly.entity_id
_entity_poly.type
_entity_poly.pdbx_seq_one_letter_code
_entity_poly.pdbx_strand_id
1 'polypeptide(L)'
;MSGPLVIVESPAKARTIAGFLGDDVVVESSVGHIRDLPRNAAEVPEQYKRSWEILAVDVDADFKPVYIVHTDKKSKVKELRSLLKQADELYLATDEDREGE
;
A
#
# COMPACT_ATOMS: atom_id res chain seq x y z
N MET A 1 21.68 14.76 2.52
CA MET A 1 20.45 15.03 3.30
C MET A 1 19.36 14.14 2.74
N SER A 2 18.45 13.68 3.59
CA SER A 2 17.46 12.64 3.29
C SER A 2 16.21 13.25 2.68
N GLY A 3 16.14 13.34 1.35
CA GLY A 3 15.00 13.93 0.64
C GLY A 3 13.64 13.28 0.96
N PRO A 4 12.51 13.98 0.68
CA PRO A 4 11.17 13.40 0.83
C PRO A 4 10.98 12.12 -0.01
N LEU A 5 10.13 11.22 0.48
CA LEU A 5 9.60 10.09 -0.29
C LEU A 5 8.21 10.43 -0.81
N VAL A 6 8.01 10.37 -2.12
CA VAL A 6 6.71 10.53 -2.78
C VAL A 6 6.24 9.16 -3.28
N ILE A 7 5.05 8.73 -2.88
CA ILE A 7 4.45 7.46 -3.34
C ILE A 7 3.28 7.75 -4.27
N VAL A 8 3.31 7.17 -5.48
CA VAL A 8 2.28 7.29 -6.53
C VAL A 8 1.75 5.91 -6.93
N GLU A 9 0.60 5.80 -7.60
CA GLU A 9 0.03 4.47 -7.88
C GLU A 9 0.73 3.71 -9.02
N SER A 10 1.31 4.40 -10.01
CA SER A 10 1.86 3.76 -11.22
C SER A 10 3.33 4.10 -11.52
N PRO A 11 4.12 3.17 -12.10
CA PRO A 11 5.52 3.42 -12.44
C PRO A 11 5.71 4.53 -13.48
N ALA A 12 4.71 4.74 -14.35
CA ALA A 12 4.73 5.81 -15.35
C ALA A 12 4.67 7.18 -14.67
N LYS A 13 3.72 7.39 -13.75
CA LYS A 13 3.62 8.63 -12.97
C LYS A 13 4.89 8.89 -12.16
N ALA A 14 5.48 7.85 -11.57
CA ALA A 14 6.71 7.99 -10.79
C ALA A 14 7.84 8.62 -11.63
N ARG A 15 8.04 8.13 -12.86
CA ARG A 15 9.03 8.70 -13.80
C ARG A 15 8.72 10.15 -14.17
N THR A 16 7.45 10.46 -14.43
CA THR A 16 7.02 11.81 -14.79
C THR A 16 7.25 12.79 -13.65
N ILE A 17 6.84 12.45 -12.43
CA ILE A 17 6.95 13.31 -11.25
C ILE A 17 8.41 13.46 -10.81
N ALA A 18 9.21 12.39 -10.86
CA ALA A 18 10.65 12.47 -10.60
C ALA A 18 11.34 13.49 -11.52
N GLY A 19 10.95 13.54 -12.80
CA GLY A 19 11.48 14.51 -13.76
C GLY A 19 11.15 15.97 -13.42
N PHE A 20 10.07 16.23 -12.67
CA PHE A 20 9.71 17.58 -12.22
C PHE A 20 10.37 17.97 -10.90
N LEU A 21 10.56 17.02 -9.98
CA LEU A 21 11.05 17.29 -8.62
C LEU A 21 12.58 17.22 -8.50
N GLY A 22 13.26 16.53 -9.42
CA GLY A 22 14.72 16.42 -9.42
C GLY A 22 15.26 15.41 -8.40
N ASP A 23 16.60 15.36 -8.29
CA ASP A 23 17.32 14.30 -7.58
C ASP A 23 17.24 14.39 -6.04
N ASP A 24 16.72 15.51 -5.51
CA ASP A 24 16.54 15.73 -4.07
C ASP A 24 15.27 15.06 -3.52
N VAL A 25 14.45 14.43 -4.38
CA VAL A 25 13.20 13.76 -3.97
C VAL A 25 13.19 12.33 -4.52
N VAL A 26 12.88 11.36 -3.65
CA VAL A 26 12.70 9.98 -4.06
C VAL A 26 11.23 9.77 -4.43
N VAL A 27 10.95 9.44 -5.70
CA VAL A 27 9.59 9.16 -6.18
C VAL A 27 9.46 7.68 -6.53
N GLU A 28 8.54 6.99 -5.87
CA GLU A 28 8.32 5.55 -6.05
C GLU A 28 6.86 5.17 -6.26
N SER A 29 6.64 4.03 -6.92
CA SER A 29 5.29 3.53 -7.20
C SER A 29 4.88 2.39 -6.25
N SER A 30 3.64 2.42 -5.76
CA SER A 30 3.02 1.29 -5.05
C SER A 30 2.65 0.12 -5.97
N VAL A 31 2.56 0.38 -7.27
CA VAL A 31 2.05 -0.54 -8.29
C VAL A 31 0.59 -0.92 -7.98
N GLY A 32 -0.23 0.09 -7.70
CA GLY A 32 -1.64 -0.02 -7.30
C GLY A 32 -1.85 -0.43 -5.84
N HIS A 33 -2.94 -1.15 -5.57
CA HIS A 33 -3.27 -1.61 -4.22
C HIS A 33 -2.20 -2.50 -3.60
N ILE A 34 -1.84 -2.21 -2.34
CA ILE A 34 -0.88 -2.97 -1.54
C ILE A 34 -1.55 -3.92 -0.53
N ARG A 35 -2.85 -3.71 -0.29
CA ARG A 35 -3.69 -4.57 0.54
C ARG A 35 -5.05 -4.74 -0.08
N ASP A 36 -5.67 -5.88 0.18
CA ASP A 36 -7.04 -6.20 -0.22
C ASP A 36 -7.61 -7.25 0.75
N LEU A 37 -8.88 -7.59 0.60
CA LEU A 37 -9.50 -8.71 1.31
C LEU A 37 -8.86 -10.05 0.87
N PRO A 38 -8.69 -11.01 1.80
CA PRO A 38 -8.37 -12.39 1.48
C PRO A 38 -9.23 -12.94 0.34
N ARG A 39 -8.58 -13.58 -0.64
CA ARG A 39 -9.31 -14.20 -1.77
C ARG A 39 -9.91 -15.56 -1.40
N ASN A 40 -9.42 -16.16 -0.33
CA ASN A 40 -9.85 -17.46 0.17
C ASN A 40 -9.46 -17.62 1.64
N ALA A 41 -10.03 -18.61 2.32
CA ALA A 41 -9.78 -18.88 3.74
C ALA A 41 -8.31 -19.17 4.09
N ALA A 42 -7.50 -19.67 3.14
CA ALA A 42 -6.09 -19.96 3.39
C ALA A 42 -5.23 -18.68 3.50
N GLU A 43 -5.70 -17.56 2.96
CA GLU A 43 -5.03 -16.27 3.08
C GLU A 43 -5.39 -15.51 4.37
N VAL A 44 -6.39 -15.99 5.12
CA VAL A 44 -6.83 -15.38 6.37
C VAL A 44 -5.81 -15.67 7.48
N PRO A 45 -5.20 -14.65 8.10
CA PRO A 45 -4.26 -14.85 9.19
C PRO A 45 -4.92 -15.56 10.37
N GLU A 46 -4.18 -16.43 11.06
CA GLU A 46 -4.70 -17.27 12.16
C GLU A 46 -5.47 -16.49 13.22
N GLN A 47 -4.97 -15.31 13.58
CA GLN A 47 -5.61 -14.42 14.56
C GLN A 47 -7.00 -13.90 14.15
N TYR A 48 -7.36 -14.03 12.87
CA TYR A 48 -8.64 -13.61 12.30
C TYR A 48 -9.50 -14.80 11.85
N LYS A 49 -9.07 -16.05 12.05
CA LYS A 49 -9.88 -17.22 11.72
C LYS A 49 -11.09 -17.29 12.64
N ARG A 50 -12.26 -17.14 12.04
CA ARG A 50 -13.59 -16.99 12.65
C ARG A 50 -14.61 -17.64 11.71
N SER A 51 -15.87 -17.76 12.15
CA SER A 51 -16.97 -18.25 11.32
C SER A 51 -17.16 -17.47 10.01
N TRP A 52 -16.76 -16.19 9.97
CA TRP A 52 -16.88 -15.30 8.81
C TRP A 52 -15.59 -15.21 7.96
N GLU A 53 -14.60 -16.08 8.18
CA GLU A 53 -13.28 -16.01 7.52
C GLU A 53 -13.34 -15.97 5.98
N ILE A 54 -14.32 -16.63 5.37
CA ILE A 54 -14.49 -16.65 3.90
C ILE A 54 -14.94 -15.27 3.38
N LEU A 55 -15.75 -14.55 4.14
CA LEU A 55 -16.21 -13.21 3.77
C LEU A 55 -15.14 -12.15 4.04
N ALA A 56 -14.20 -12.44 4.95
CA ALA A 56 -13.18 -11.52 5.45
C ALA A 56 -13.72 -10.19 6.00
N VAL A 57 -15.01 -10.14 6.32
CA VAL A 57 -15.72 -9.01 6.90
C VAL A 57 -16.52 -9.53 8.10
N ASP A 58 -16.27 -8.95 9.26
CA ASP A 58 -17.00 -9.28 10.49
C ASP A 58 -18.36 -8.58 10.50
N VAL A 59 -19.40 -9.28 10.02
CA VAL A 59 -20.77 -8.76 9.94
C VAL A 59 -21.41 -8.54 11.31
N ASP A 60 -20.86 -9.16 12.35
CA ASP A 60 -21.35 -9.04 13.73
C ASP A 60 -20.60 -7.95 14.53
N ALA A 61 -19.51 -7.41 13.96
CA ALA A 61 -18.69 -6.35 14.57
C ALA A 61 -18.50 -5.17 13.61
N ASP A 62 -19.59 -4.44 13.35
CA ASP A 62 -19.62 -3.20 12.55
C ASP A 62 -18.98 -3.32 11.16
N PHE A 63 -19.12 -4.47 10.51
CA PHE A 63 -18.56 -4.76 9.19
C PHE A 63 -17.04 -4.56 9.12
N LYS A 64 -16.32 -4.86 10.19
CA LYS A 64 -14.86 -4.67 10.24
C LYS A 64 -14.17 -5.56 9.19
N PRO A 65 -13.43 -5.00 8.22
CA PRO A 65 -12.75 -5.79 7.21
C PRO A 65 -11.39 -6.32 7.71
N VAL A 66 -10.99 -7.47 7.19
CA VAL A 66 -9.64 -8.01 7.35
C VAL A 66 -8.85 -7.75 6.07
N TYR A 67 -7.96 -6.76 6.10
CA TYR A 67 -7.05 -6.48 4.99
C TYR A 67 -5.73 -7.22 5.15
N ILE A 68 -5.28 -7.86 4.08
CA ILE A 68 -3.99 -8.56 4.01
C ILE A 68 -3.10 -7.95 2.94
N VAL A 69 -1.78 -8.09 3.11
CA VAL A 69 -0.81 -7.83 2.03
C VAL A 69 -0.62 -9.15 1.28
N HIS A 70 -1.10 -9.22 0.05
CA HIS A 70 -0.89 -10.39 -0.80
C HIS A 70 0.61 -10.62 -1.06
N THR A 71 0.98 -11.88 -1.31
CA THR A 71 2.38 -12.31 -1.42
C THR A 71 3.16 -11.56 -2.51
N ASP A 72 2.53 -11.26 -3.63
CA ASP A 72 3.07 -10.48 -4.75
C ASP A 72 3.39 -9.01 -4.37
N LYS A 73 2.70 -8.45 -3.38
CA LYS A 73 2.91 -7.07 -2.90
C LYS A 73 3.89 -6.96 -1.73
N LYS A 74 4.21 -8.06 -1.03
CA LYS A 74 5.10 -8.04 0.16
C LYS A 74 6.47 -7.44 -0.13
N SER A 75 7.06 -7.75 -1.28
CA SER A 75 8.37 -7.20 -1.66
C SER A 75 8.32 -5.68 -1.81
N LYS A 76 7.30 -5.17 -2.51
CA LYS A 76 7.12 -3.72 -2.71
C LYS A 76 6.84 -3.01 -1.39
N VAL A 77 6.01 -3.56 -0.51
CA VAL A 77 5.77 -2.98 0.83
C VAL A 77 7.07 -2.94 1.66
N LYS A 78 7.91 -3.97 1.57
CA LYS A 78 9.21 -4.00 2.27
C LYS A 78 10.16 -2.93 1.75
N GLU A 79 10.22 -2.76 0.44
CA GLU A 79 11.00 -1.72 -0.24
C GLU A 79 10.56 -0.32 0.19
N LEU A 80 9.25 0.00 0.08
CA LEU A 80 8.69 1.29 0.50
C LEU A 80 8.97 1.59 1.97
N ARG A 81 8.85 0.58 2.86
CA ARG A 81 9.22 0.70 4.28
C ARG A 81 10.72 0.96 4.49
N SER A 82 11.58 0.48 3.60
CA SER A 82 13.03 0.71 3.67
C SER A 82 13.40 2.13 3.23
N LEU A 83 12.72 2.65 2.21
CA LEU A 83 12.88 4.03 1.74
C LEU A 83 12.34 5.02 2.76
N LEU A 84 11.18 4.73 3.36
CA LEU A 84 10.57 5.58 4.38
C LEU A 84 11.48 5.80 5.60
N LYS A 85 12.28 4.79 5.98
CA LYS A 85 13.25 4.93 7.09
C LYS A 85 14.39 5.91 6.79
N GLN A 86 14.60 6.25 5.52
CA GLN A 86 15.66 7.12 5.04
C GLN A 86 15.13 8.49 4.59
N ALA A 87 13.82 8.71 4.62
CA ALA A 87 13.20 9.95 4.16
C ALA A 87 12.84 10.86 5.33
N ASP A 88 12.99 12.17 5.15
CA ASP A 88 12.61 13.16 6.16
C ASP A 88 11.09 13.36 6.21
N GLU A 89 10.42 13.22 5.07
CA GLU A 89 8.97 13.40 4.90
C GLU A 89 8.38 12.33 3.96
N LEU A 90 7.07 12.10 4.09
CA LEU A 90 6.29 11.21 3.22
C LEU A 90 5.14 11.99 2.57
N TYR A 91 5.11 11.97 1.24
CA TYR A 91 4.00 12.50 0.44
C TYR A 91 3.24 11.34 -0.19
N LEU A 92 1.92 11.32 0.02
CA LEU A 92 1.00 10.41 -0.67
C LEU A 92 0.42 11.17 -1.87
N ALA A 93 0.79 10.73 -3.07
CA ALA A 93 0.43 11.39 -4.34
C ALA A 93 -0.38 10.41 -5.22
N THR A 94 -1.39 9.81 -4.63
CA THR A 94 -2.41 9.01 -5.33
C THR A 94 -3.38 9.91 -6.09
N ASP A 95 -4.24 9.31 -6.92
CA ASP A 95 -5.31 10.03 -7.59
C ASP A 95 -6.29 10.64 -6.58
N GLU A 96 -6.86 11.81 -6.89
CA GLU A 96 -7.81 12.55 -6.04
C GLU A 96 -9.23 11.94 -6.04
N ASP A 97 -9.32 10.62 -6.13
CA ASP A 97 -10.56 9.87 -6.13
C ASP A 97 -10.66 8.93 -4.91
N ARG A 98 -11.82 8.27 -4.79
CA ARG A 98 -12.10 7.37 -3.65
C ARG A 98 -11.19 6.14 -3.60
N GLU A 99 -10.65 5.69 -4.73
CA GLU A 99 -9.76 4.52 -4.75
C GLU A 99 -8.32 4.91 -4.41
N GLY A 100 -7.94 6.18 -4.68
CA GLY A 100 -6.66 6.75 -4.30
C GLY A 100 -6.53 7.10 -2.82
N GLU A 101 -7.63 7.45 -2.14
CA GLU A 101 -7.70 7.83 -0.71
C GLU A 101 -7.85 6.63 0.24
#